data_AF-A0A8H6X019-F1
#
_entry.id   AF-A0A8H6X019-F1
#
_cell.length_a   1.000
_cell.length_b   1.000
_cell.length_c   1.000
_cell.angle_alpha   90.00
_cell.angle_beta   90.00
_cell.angle_gamma   90.00
#
_symmetry.space_group_name_H-M   'P 1'
#
loop_
_entity.id
_entity.type
_entity.pdbx_description
1 polymer ?
#
loop_
_entity_poly.entity_id
_entity_poly.type
_entity_poly.pdbx_seq_one_letter_code
_entity_poly.pdbx_strand_id
1 'polypeptide(L)'
;MDDAAMSPCHFTRATLTSTTPSGPGTKLLVLTVPGFSKKDLPQNLGPIWSVYIKDDDIQVERPYTPLHGIDDEGRMLFWVKQYPKGEVGRWLHSKHVGDTLEFRGPLTTWNWKEDDWDEVVMLSGGTGITPFFQLVNWVFSSSAPKKTRYTLLHSSRTPAELPPPEIVRPLRDLSTRFPDKFTLELFVDTQEGTHSEEDRALRVGRIDKKDIRRCLGYRGWPWFGKPASKRTLFLVCGPEPMISALAGPYGRNLSQGEVGGALGQLGVSMNNDLFGDWDGDQPPKLTDEEWERYLSHKRRWCLLQPLIQSKGYELPKSFNPESAGKWNERPTGYIEEPLYPHLLEGTRAWDKRPVMLKLSRTDLWEAAIFEHLASIPDADNHTVPFYDVITPPHDPASDVQWCVVVTPRLTDCREPHLETLADFIDFVKQILEGVCFMHRYNVAHTDVARTNVVWDERPNAPDDPHAAPPKASWLSWFMKKPRLEKRYYFIDFGLAVSYASFEERGLVKGICGQHRNIPELSEEIAYDPFALDIRQIGETLKRDYLEVYDGLKFLDPWLVRLRADEPAKRPKIDDAMEHFQRLVAALPVEELQKTLIKHGEWRCFFLWWNWEKLNIPIPIAPGFPGAVPPSV
;
A
#
# COMPACT_ATOMS: atom_id res chain seq x y z
N MET A 1 -23.05 -21.49 -23.43
CA MET A 1 -22.62 -20.08 -23.63
C MET A 1 -21.10 -20.15 -23.58
N ASP A 2 -20.44 -20.60 -24.65
CA ASP A 2 -19.10 -21.22 -24.51
C ASP A 2 -18.00 -20.59 -25.38
N ASP A 3 -18.23 -19.45 -26.04
CA ASP A 3 -17.25 -18.83 -26.95
C ASP A 3 -17.02 -17.32 -26.65
N ALA A 4 -16.79 -16.96 -25.38
CA ALA A 4 -16.43 -15.58 -25.05
C ALA A 4 -14.92 -15.36 -25.25
N ALA A 5 -14.55 -14.39 -26.10
CA ALA A 5 -13.16 -13.98 -26.34
C ALA A 5 -12.44 -13.65 -25.02
N MET A 6 -11.12 -13.85 -24.96
CA MET A 6 -10.31 -13.43 -23.80
C MET A 6 -10.60 -11.96 -23.46
N SER A 7 -10.97 -11.70 -22.21
CA SER A 7 -11.30 -10.36 -21.74
C SER A 7 -10.71 -10.10 -20.35
N PRO A 8 -10.24 -8.87 -20.07
CA PRO A 8 -9.93 -8.44 -18.71
C PRO A 8 -11.14 -8.42 -17.76
N CYS A 9 -12.35 -8.27 -18.31
CA CYS A 9 -13.57 -7.97 -17.55
C CYS A 9 -14.40 -9.20 -17.19
N HIS A 10 -14.10 -10.37 -17.76
CA HIS A 10 -14.79 -11.62 -17.44
C HIS A 10 -13.84 -12.81 -17.58
N PHE A 11 -14.17 -13.90 -16.90
CA PHE A 11 -13.40 -15.13 -17.00
C PHE A 11 -13.68 -15.86 -18.32
N THR A 12 -12.61 -16.37 -18.92
CA THR A 12 -12.60 -17.24 -20.08
C THR A 12 -12.05 -18.60 -19.64
N ARG A 13 -12.58 -19.67 -20.22
CA ARG A 13 -12.13 -21.04 -19.93
C ARG A 13 -10.94 -21.40 -20.83
N ALA A 14 -9.91 -21.98 -20.24
CA ALA A 14 -8.82 -22.65 -20.95
C ALA A 14 -8.71 -24.10 -20.48
N THR A 15 -8.31 -24.98 -21.38
CA THR A 15 -7.96 -26.36 -21.06
C THR A 15 -6.48 -26.44 -20.73
N LEU A 16 -6.12 -27.12 -19.63
CA LEU A 16 -4.74 -27.53 -19.37
C LEU A 16 -4.37 -28.67 -20.32
N THR A 17 -3.52 -28.38 -21.30
CA THR A 17 -3.16 -29.34 -22.37
C THR A 17 -1.80 -30.00 -22.15
N SER A 18 -0.94 -29.43 -21.31
CA SER A 18 0.35 -30.03 -20.96
C SER A 18 0.82 -29.59 -19.57
N THR A 19 1.49 -30.51 -18.86
CA THR A 19 2.16 -30.24 -17.58
C THR A 19 3.47 -31.02 -17.53
N THR A 20 4.59 -30.32 -17.35
CA THR A 20 5.93 -30.94 -17.31
C THR A 20 6.69 -30.43 -16.09
N PRO A 21 7.16 -31.32 -15.18
CA PRO A 21 8.03 -30.92 -14.09
C PRO A 21 9.29 -30.22 -14.60
N SER A 22 9.69 -29.12 -13.97
CA SER A 22 10.82 -28.30 -14.45
C SER A 22 11.87 -27.97 -13.39
N GLY A 23 11.73 -28.55 -12.19
CA GLY A 23 12.63 -28.40 -11.06
C GLY A 23 11.92 -28.64 -9.71
N PRO A 24 12.61 -28.49 -8.57
CA PRO A 24 12.01 -28.63 -7.25
C PRO A 24 10.86 -27.64 -7.04
N GLY A 25 9.64 -28.16 -6.93
CA GLY A 25 8.44 -27.35 -6.74
C GLY A 25 8.13 -26.45 -7.93
N THR A 26 8.62 -26.71 -9.14
CA THR A 26 8.31 -25.93 -10.34
C THR A 26 7.84 -26.83 -11.47
N LYS A 27 6.91 -26.31 -12.29
CA LYS A 27 6.46 -26.99 -13.50
C LYS A 27 6.18 -26.00 -14.62
N LEU A 28 6.29 -26.48 -15.84
CA LEU A 28 5.77 -25.84 -17.04
C LEU A 28 4.35 -26.32 -17.28
N LEU A 29 3.43 -25.41 -17.55
CA LEU A 29 2.05 -25.73 -17.90
C LEU A 29 1.62 -24.99 -19.16
N VAL A 30 0.83 -25.66 -19.99
CA VAL A 30 0.25 -25.08 -21.20
C VAL A 30 -1.25 -24.98 -21.03
N LEU A 31 -1.77 -23.75 -21.05
CA LEU A 31 -3.20 -23.50 -21.14
C LEU A 31 -3.56 -23.19 -22.59
N THR A 32 -4.59 -23.85 -23.10
CA THR A 32 -5.09 -23.65 -24.47
C THR A 32 -6.48 -23.04 -24.42
N VAL A 33 -6.66 -21.92 -25.12
CA VAL A 33 -7.94 -21.24 -25.30
C VAL A 33 -8.47 -21.63 -26.68
N PRO A 34 -9.48 -22.51 -26.77
CA PRO A 34 -10.00 -22.96 -28.06
C PRO A 34 -10.52 -21.77 -28.89
N GLY A 35 -10.19 -21.75 -30.18
CA GLY A 35 -10.69 -20.73 -31.11
C GLY A 35 -10.07 -19.33 -30.96
N PHE A 36 -9.08 -19.16 -30.07
CA PHE A 36 -8.34 -17.91 -29.92
C PHE A 36 -6.94 -18.04 -30.52
N SER A 37 -6.42 -16.96 -31.11
CA SER A 37 -5.09 -16.91 -31.71
C SER A 37 -4.35 -15.63 -31.29
N LYS A 38 -3.05 -15.57 -31.57
CA LYS A 38 -2.25 -14.36 -31.37
C LYS A 38 -2.83 -13.11 -32.07
N LYS A 39 -3.56 -13.27 -33.18
CA LYS A 39 -4.16 -12.17 -33.94
C LYS A 39 -5.34 -11.52 -33.21
N ASP A 40 -5.90 -12.22 -32.24
CA ASP A 40 -7.05 -11.77 -31.45
C ASP A 40 -6.62 -10.97 -30.21
N LEU A 41 -5.31 -10.86 -29.94
CA LEU A 41 -4.79 -10.00 -28.88
C LEU A 41 -5.01 -8.50 -29.20
N PRO A 42 -5.25 -7.66 -28.18
CA PRO A 42 -5.33 -6.20 -28.36
C PRO A 42 -4.06 -5.64 -29.02
N GLN A 43 -4.23 -4.81 -30.05
CA GLN A 43 -3.10 -4.23 -30.81
C GLN A 43 -2.19 -3.33 -29.96
N ASN A 44 -2.71 -2.76 -28.88
CA ASN A 44 -2.03 -1.87 -27.96
C ASN A 44 -1.46 -2.59 -26.72
N LEU A 45 -1.42 -3.92 -26.72
CA LEU A 45 -0.88 -4.68 -25.60
C LEU A 45 0.64 -4.47 -25.50
N GLY A 46 1.09 -3.98 -24.34
CA GLY A 46 2.51 -3.78 -24.06
C GLY A 46 3.28 -5.11 -24.03
N PRO A 47 4.63 -5.06 -24.03
CA PRO A 47 5.48 -6.26 -24.03
C PRO A 47 5.41 -7.07 -22.73
N ILE A 48 4.89 -6.48 -21.65
CA ILE A 48 4.72 -7.14 -20.35
C ILE A 48 3.23 -7.19 -20.01
N TRP A 49 2.66 -8.37 -20.08
CA TRP A 49 1.26 -8.62 -19.75
C TRP A 49 1.07 -10.00 -19.12
N SER A 50 0.01 -10.14 -18.35
CA SER A 50 -0.33 -11.37 -17.63
C SER A 50 -1.80 -11.72 -17.82
N VAL A 51 -2.16 -12.96 -17.52
CA VAL A 51 -3.53 -13.38 -17.27
C VAL A 51 -3.72 -13.64 -15.78
N TYR A 52 -4.89 -13.34 -15.25
CA TYR A 52 -5.25 -13.64 -13.88
C TYR A 52 -5.94 -14.98 -13.86
N ILE A 53 -5.25 -16.00 -13.36
CA ILE A 53 -5.78 -17.35 -13.26
C ILE A 53 -6.50 -17.46 -11.91
N LYS A 54 -7.74 -17.93 -11.95
CA LYS A 54 -8.60 -18.09 -10.78
C LYS A 54 -8.55 -19.52 -10.27
N ASP A 55 -8.26 -19.64 -8.97
CA ASP A 55 -8.54 -20.84 -8.19
C ASP A 55 -10.05 -20.90 -7.93
N ASP A 56 -10.71 -21.92 -8.47
CA ASP A 56 -12.15 -22.13 -8.34
C ASP A 56 -12.57 -22.64 -6.97
N ASP A 57 -11.67 -23.27 -6.21
CA ASP A 57 -11.96 -23.85 -4.90
C ASP A 57 -12.11 -22.75 -3.83
N ILE A 58 -11.31 -21.68 -3.94
CA ILE A 58 -11.29 -20.58 -2.96
C ILE A 58 -11.62 -19.20 -3.55
N GLN A 59 -11.93 -19.12 -4.85
CA GLN A 59 -12.32 -17.90 -5.56
C GLN A 59 -11.27 -16.78 -5.51
N VAL A 60 -9.99 -17.14 -5.45
CA VAL A 60 -8.86 -16.20 -5.50
C VAL A 60 -8.17 -16.26 -6.85
N GLU A 61 -7.75 -15.11 -7.38
CA GLU A 61 -6.96 -15.03 -8.61
C GLU A 61 -5.55 -14.46 -8.39
N ARG A 62 -4.61 -14.87 -9.23
CA ARG A 62 -3.24 -14.35 -9.24
C ARG A 62 -2.75 -14.12 -10.67
N PRO A 63 -1.92 -13.10 -10.91
CA PRO A 63 -1.36 -12.85 -12.23
C PRO A 63 -0.26 -13.87 -12.59
N TYR A 64 -0.32 -14.39 -13.80
CA TYR A 64 0.71 -15.24 -14.39
C TYR A 64 1.10 -14.70 -15.77
N THR A 65 2.40 -14.47 -15.96
CA THR A 65 2.95 -13.99 -17.23
C THR A 65 3.25 -15.18 -18.15
N PRO A 66 2.60 -15.27 -19.34
CA PRO A 66 2.94 -16.30 -20.32
C PRO A 66 4.29 -16.00 -20.96
N LEU A 67 5.16 -17.00 -21.02
CA LEU A 67 6.57 -16.85 -21.44
C LEU A 67 6.70 -16.26 -22.86
N HIS A 68 5.94 -16.80 -23.80
CA HIS A 68 5.96 -16.39 -25.22
C HIS A 68 4.68 -15.66 -25.64
N GLY A 69 3.84 -15.26 -24.67
CA GLY A 69 2.49 -14.82 -24.95
C GLY A 69 1.57 -15.99 -25.34
N ILE A 70 0.66 -15.73 -26.28
CA ILE A 70 -0.22 -16.74 -26.89
C ILE A 70 0.20 -16.98 -28.34
N ASP A 71 0.16 -18.25 -28.77
CA ASP A 71 0.46 -18.62 -30.16
C ASP A 71 -0.79 -18.66 -31.06
N ASP A 72 -0.61 -19.02 -32.33
CA ASP A 72 -1.69 -19.07 -33.32
C ASP A 72 -2.71 -20.19 -33.04
N GLU A 73 -2.38 -21.14 -32.17
CA GLU A 73 -3.26 -22.21 -31.71
C GLU A 73 -3.89 -21.93 -30.33
N GLY A 74 -3.74 -20.71 -29.81
CA GLY A 74 -4.34 -20.31 -28.55
C GLY A 74 -3.62 -20.84 -27.30
N ARG A 75 -2.37 -21.31 -27.44
CA ARG A 75 -1.60 -21.91 -26.35
C ARG A 75 -0.74 -20.86 -25.66
N MET A 76 -0.77 -20.89 -24.33
CA MET A 76 0.06 -20.07 -23.44
C MET A 76 0.90 -20.98 -22.55
N LEU A 77 2.22 -20.81 -22.59
CA LEU A 77 3.18 -21.53 -21.76
C LEU A 77 3.51 -20.71 -20.50
N PHE A 78 3.34 -21.31 -19.33
CA PHE A 78 3.65 -20.70 -18.04
C PHE A 78 4.68 -21.51 -17.26
N TRP A 79 5.56 -20.81 -16.54
CA TRP A 79 6.43 -21.43 -15.55
C TRP A 79 5.93 -21.10 -14.15
N VAL A 80 5.47 -22.12 -13.43
CA VAL A 80 4.75 -21.97 -12.16
C VAL A 80 5.48 -22.67 -11.04
N LYS A 81 5.82 -21.89 -10.00
CA LYS A 81 6.37 -22.40 -8.75
C LYS A 81 5.27 -22.67 -7.74
N GLN A 82 5.28 -23.88 -7.22
CA GLN A 82 4.55 -24.26 -6.01
C GLN A 82 5.33 -23.73 -4.82
N TYR A 83 4.86 -22.61 -4.29
CA TYR A 83 5.22 -22.25 -2.93
C TYR A 83 4.43 -23.18 -1.99
N PRO A 84 5.03 -23.72 -0.92
CA PRO A 84 4.29 -24.51 0.09
C PRO A 84 3.04 -23.78 0.59
N LYS A 85 3.15 -22.46 0.50
CA LYS A 85 2.28 -21.40 0.95
C LYS A 85 1.40 -20.76 -0.15
N GLY A 86 1.62 -21.13 -1.40
CA GLY A 86 0.92 -20.52 -2.53
C GLY A 86 -0.51 -21.05 -2.65
N GLU A 87 -1.48 -20.17 -2.83
CA GLU A 87 -2.87 -20.52 -3.16
C GLU A 87 -2.96 -21.08 -4.58
N VAL A 88 -3.02 -20.20 -5.58
CA VAL A 88 -3.21 -20.55 -7.00
C VAL A 88 -2.05 -21.39 -7.54
N GLY A 89 -0.81 -21.15 -7.08
CA GLY A 89 0.35 -21.94 -7.50
C GLY A 89 0.28 -23.41 -7.07
N ARG A 90 -0.19 -23.69 -5.85
CA ARG A 90 -0.37 -25.06 -5.35
C ARG A 90 -1.56 -25.73 -6.03
N TRP A 91 -2.66 -24.99 -6.20
CA TRP A 91 -3.84 -25.46 -6.92
C TRP A 91 -3.52 -25.80 -8.38
N LEU A 92 -2.77 -24.95 -9.09
CA LEU A 92 -2.27 -25.25 -10.44
C LEU A 92 -1.41 -26.51 -10.48
N HIS A 93 -0.64 -26.78 -9.42
CA HIS A 93 0.14 -28.00 -9.28
C HIS A 93 -0.74 -29.26 -9.12
N SER A 94 -1.92 -29.15 -8.52
CA SER A 94 -2.89 -30.26 -8.40
C SER A 94 -3.74 -30.52 -9.64
N LYS A 95 -3.78 -29.62 -10.63
CA LYS A 95 -4.55 -29.82 -11.86
C LYS A 95 -3.87 -30.81 -12.83
N HIS A 96 -4.70 -31.53 -13.56
CA HIS A 96 -4.33 -32.57 -14.52
C HIS A 96 -4.63 -32.14 -15.96
N VAL A 97 -3.92 -32.75 -16.92
CA VAL A 97 -4.21 -32.52 -18.34
C VAL A 97 -5.67 -32.89 -18.63
N GLY A 98 -6.38 -31.99 -19.30
CA GLY A 98 -7.82 -32.07 -19.54
C GLY A 98 -8.68 -31.20 -18.61
N ASP A 99 -8.14 -30.78 -17.46
CA ASP A 99 -8.85 -29.87 -16.56
C ASP A 99 -9.13 -28.53 -17.24
N THR A 100 -10.28 -27.96 -16.93
CA THR A 100 -10.67 -26.62 -17.38
C THR A 100 -10.39 -25.61 -16.27
N LEU A 101 -9.74 -24.51 -16.62
CA LEU A 101 -9.36 -23.43 -15.73
C LEU A 101 -9.98 -22.13 -16.21
N GLU A 102 -10.36 -21.27 -15.27
CA GLU A 102 -10.88 -19.95 -15.57
C GLU A 102 -9.78 -18.91 -15.40
N PHE A 103 -9.62 -18.02 -16.38
CA PHE A 103 -8.72 -16.88 -16.28
C PHE A 103 -9.33 -15.65 -16.94
N ARG A 104 -8.86 -14.45 -16.56
CA ARG A 104 -9.19 -13.20 -17.26
C ARG A 104 -7.93 -12.49 -17.73
N GLY A 105 -8.04 -11.73 -18.81
CA GLY A 105 -6.94 -11.03 -19.47
C GLY A 105 -7.04 -11.08 -20.99
N PRO A 106 -6.01 -10.64 -21.71
CA PRO A 106 -4.71 -10.17 -21.22
C PRO A 106 -4.78 -8.82 -20.48
N LEU A 107 -4.04 -8.66 -19.39
CA LEU A 107 -3.85 -7.36 -18.71
C LEU A 107 -2.39 -6.91 -18.82
N THR A 108 -2.17 -5.68 -19.27
CA THR A 108 -0.87 -5.02 -19.18
C THR A 108 -0.51 -4.83 -17.71
N THR A 109 0.44 -5.62 -17.22
CA THR A 109 0.91 -5.55 -15.81
C THR A 109 2.06 -4.58 -15.62
N TRP A 110 2.70 -4.17 -16.72
CA TRP A 110 3.67 -3.07 -16.72
C TRP A 110 3.61 -2.32 -18.05
N ASN A 111 3.40 -1.01 -18.00
CA ASN A 111 3.35 -0.17 -19.19
C ASN A 111 4.78 0.20 -19.64
N TRP A 112 5.40 -0.67 -20.42
CA TRP A 112 6.70 -0.38 -21.03
C TRP A 112 6.57 0.79 -22.00
N LYS A 113 7.38 1.82 -21.76
CA LYS A 113 7.61 2.91 -22.71
C LYS A 113 9.03 2.77 -23.21
N GLU A 114 9.18 2.73 -24.54
CA GLU A 114 10.49 2.83 -25.15
C GLU A 114 10.95 4.29 -25.08
N ASP A 115 11.50 4.66 -23.92
CA ASP A 115 12.16 5.96 -23.73
C ASP A 115 13.65 5.87 -24.07
N ASP A 116 14.32 7.02 -24.07
CA ASP A 116 15.77 7.16 -24.27
C ASP A 116 16.60 6.65 -23.07
N TRP A 117 16.49 5.35 -22.76
CA TRP A 117 17.32 4.65 -21.78
C TRP A 117 18.68 4.28 -22.38
N ASP A 118 19.75 4.62 -21.69
CA ASP A 118 21.08 4.08 -22.00
C ASP A 118 21.21 2.66 -21.46
N GLU A 119 20.61 2.41 -20.29
CA GLU A 119 20.75 1.18 -19.51
C GLU A 119 19.40 0.74 -18.92
N VAL A 120 19.10 -0.55 -19.02
CA VAL A 120 17.98 -1.20 -18.32
C VAL A 120 18.53 -2.39 -17.54
N VAL A 121 18.40 -2.34 -16.22
CA VAL A 121 18.87 -3.38 -15.31
C VAL A 121 17.68 -4.08 -14.69
N MET A 122 17.52 -5.36 -15.01
CA MET A 122 16.46 -6.24 -14.53
C MET A 122 17.01 -7.15 -13.43
N LEU A 123 16.39 -7.13 -12.25
CA LEU A 123 16.77 -7.93 -11.08
C LEU A 123 15.63 -8.90 -10.76
N SER A 124 15.87 -10.22 -10.88
CA SER A 124 14.81 -11.21 -10.71
C SER A 124 15.14 -12.37 -9.78
N GLY A 125 14.10 -12.90 -9.11
CA GLY A 125 14.21 -14.11 -8.30
C GLY A 125 13.09 -15.10 -8.56
N GLY A 126 13.44 -16.39 -8.68
CA GLY A 126 12.48 -17.45 -8.98
C GLY A 126 11.62 -17.16 -10.23
N THR A 127 10.30 -17.32 -10.13
CA THR A 127 9.39 -17.05 -11.26
C THR A 127 9.31 -15.56 -11.63
N GLY A 128 9.88 -14.64 -10.85
CA GLY A 128 9.95 -13.22 -11.21
C GLY A 128 10.76 -12.91 -12.48
N ILE A 129 11.43 -13.90 -13.08
CA ILE A 129 12.10 -13.75 -14.39
C ILE A 129 11.12 -13.69 -15.56
N THR A 130 9.89 -14.22 -15.42
CA THR A 130 8.94 -14.35 -16.55
C THR A 130 8.56 -13.03 -17.23
N PRO A 131 8.26 -11.91 -16.52
CA PRO A 131 8.04 -10.62 -17.18
C PRO A 131 9.27 -10.11 -17.94
N PHE A 132 10.49 -10.37 -17.43
CA PHE A 132 11.72 -9.94 -18.10
C PHE A 132 12.03 -10.81 -19.32
N PHE A 133 11.69 -12.09 -19.29
CA PHE A 133 11.77 -12.95 -20.46
C PHE A 133 10.85 -12.44 -21.59
N GLN A 134 9.61 -12.05 -21.25
CA GLN A 134 8.66 -11.49 -22.21
C GLN A 134 9.17 -10.17 -22.81
N LEU A 135 9.67 -9.26 -21.95
CA LEU A 135 10.26 -7.99 -22.38
C LEU A 135 11.48 -8.19 -23.30
N VAL A 136 12.44 -9.02 -22.89
CA VAL A 136 13.67 -9.26 -23.66
C VAL A 136 13.33 -9.89 -25.01
N ASN A 137 12.44 -10.87 -25.08
CA ASN A 137 12.02 -11.44 -26.35
C ASN A 137 11.35 -10.40 -27.25
N TRP A 138 10.50 -9.53 -26.69
CA TRP A 138 9.86 -8.47 -27.46
C TRP A 138 10.90 -7.49 -28.03
N VAL A 139 11.79 -6.94 -27.18
CA VAL A 139 12.83 -5.99 -27.58
C VAL A 139 13.75 -6.57 -28.66
N PHE A 140 14.17 -7.83 -28.49
CA PHE A 140 15.12 -8.48 -29.39
C PHE A 140 14.48 -9.16 -30.61
N SER A 141 13.15 -9.28 -30.66
CA SER A 141 12.41 -9.69 -31.86
C SER A 141 12.34 -8.59 -32.93
N SER A 142 12.43 -7.33 -32.52
CA SER A 142 12.47 -6.18 -33.43
C SER A 142 13.76 -6.15 -34.23
N SER A 143 13.69 -5.80 -35.52
CA SER A 143 14.85 -5.60 -36.39
C SER A 143 15.55 -4.26 -36.19
N ALA A 144 14.96 -3.33 -35.42
CA ALA A 144 15.51 -2.00 -35.19
C ALA A 144 16.88 -2.05 -34.46
N PRO A 145 17.78 -1.07 -34.70
CA PRO A 145 19.02 -0.93 -33.94
C PRO A 145 18.73 -0.66 -32.46
N LYS A 146 19.38 -1.40 -31.56
CA LYS A 146 19.17 -1.27 -30.11
C LYS A 146 20.07 -0.17 -29.57
N LYS A 147 19.51 0.95 -29.11
CA LYS A 147 20.27 2.02 -28.43
C LYS A 147 20.65 1.59 -27.02
N THR A 148 19.67 1.11 -26.25
CA THR A 148 19.75 0.68 -24.86
C THR A 148 20.57 -0.60 -24.67
N ARG A 149 21.32 -0.69 -23.56
CA ARG A 149 21.94 -1.93 -23.06
C ARG A 149 21.05 -2.54 -21.97
N TYR A 150 20.81 -3.83 -22.05
CA TYR A 150 19.98 -4.59 -21.12
C TYR A 150 20.85 -5.52 -20.28
N THR A 151 20.66 -5.55 -18.97
CA THR A 151 21.32 -6.49 -18.05
C THR A 151 20.27 -7.20 -17.23
N LEU A 152 20.27 -8.54 -17.21
CA LEU A 152 19.41 -9.36 -16.37
C LEU A 152 20.25 -10.10 -15.34
N LEU A 153 20.07 -9.76 -14.07
CA LEU A 153 20.62 -10.51 -12.94
C LEU A 153 19.49 -11.36 -12.35
N HIS A 154 19.69 -12.68 -12.35
CA HIS A 154 18.70 -13.62 -11.84
C HIS A 154 19.26 -14.42 -10.66
N SER A 155 18.49 -14.55 -9.58
CA SER A 155 18.87 -15.30 -8.39
C SER A 155 17.91 -16.47 -8.12
N SER A 156 18.49 -17.63 -7.81
CA SER A 156 17.81 -18.83 -7.33
C SER A 156 18.50 -19.36 -6.06
N ARG A 157 17.89 -20.29 -5.32
CA ARG A 157 18.51 -20.83 -4.10
C ARG A 157 19.64 -21.82 -4.40
N THR A 158 19.40 -22.71 -5.34
CA THR A 158 20.30 -23.78 -5.77
C THR A 158 20.31 -23.87 -7.30
N PRO A 159 21.31 -24.53 -7.93
CA PRO A 159 21.31 -24.75 -9.37
C PRO A 159 20.06 -25.48 -9.88
N ALA A 160 19.52 -26.43 -9.10
CA ALA A 160 18.31 -27.16 -9.44
C ALA A 160 17.04 -26.29 -9.49
N GLU A 161 17.05 -25.13 -8.83
CA GLU A 161 15.93 -24.18 -8.82
C GLU A 161 16.04 -23.08 -9.89
N LEU A 162 17.10 -23.11 -10.72
CA LEU A 162 17.25 -22.16 -11.83
C LEU A 162 16.08 -22.27 -12.83
N PRO A 163 15.82 -21.20 -13.61
CA PRO A 163 14.80 -21.27 -14.64
C PRO A 163 15.10 -22.40 -15.62
N PRO A 164 14.06 -23.06 -16.16
CA PRO A 164 14.25 -24.24 -16.99
C PRO A 164 14.87 -23.88 -18.35
N PRO A 165 15.35 -24.87 -19.12
CA PRO A 165 16.01 -24.64 -20.40
C PRO A 165 15.20 -23.82 -21.41
N GLU A 166 13.87 -23.92 -21.37
CA GLU A 166 12.92 -23.15 -22.17
C GLU A 166 13.05 -21.63 -21.94
N ILE A 167 13.52 -21.22 -20.75
CA ILE A 167 13.77 -19.81 -20.40
C ILE A 167 15.26 -19.49 -20.54
N VAL A 168 16.15 -20.32 -19.98
CA VAL A 168 17.58 -19.97 -19.89
C VAL A 168 18.29 -20.05 -21.23
N ARG A 169 17.99 -21.04 -22.09
CA ARG A 169 18.69 -21.19 -23.38
C ARG A 169 18.44 -19.99 -24.30
N PRO A 170 17.19 -19.53 -24.53
CA PRO A 170 16.96 -18.35 -25.36
C PRO A 170 17.65 -17.10 -24.82
N LEU A 171 17.67 -16.90 -23.49
CA LEU A 171 18.35 -15.75 -22.89
C LEU A 171 19.87 -15.83 -23.07
N ARG A 172 20.48 -17.02 -22.91
CA ARG A 172 21.93 -17.22 -23.18
C ARG A 172 22.26 -17.00 -24.65
N ASP A 173 21.42 -17.49 -25.56
CA ASP A 173 21.61 -17.29 -27.00
C ASP A 173 21.55 -15.81 -27.37
N LEU A 174 20.61 -15.06 -26.79
CA LEU A 174 20.53 -13.61 -26.97
C LEU A 174 21.77 -12.90 -26.40
N SER A 175 22.25 -13.30 -25.22
CA SER A 175 23.43 -12.69 -24.61
C SER A 175 24.70 -12.98 -25.42
N THR A 176 24.79 -14.17 -26.03
CA THR A 176 25.91 -14.54 -26.92
C THR A 176 25.83 -13.83 -28.26
N ARG A 177 24.63 -13.67 -28.82
CA ARG A 177 24.41 -13.00 -30.12
C ARG A 177 24.57 -11.48 -30.03
N PHE A 178 24.23 -10.89 -28.89
CA PHE A 178 24.26 -9.45 -28.66
C PHE A 178 25.07 -9.09 -27.41
N PRO A 179 26.37 -9.44 -27.33
CA PRO A 179 27.17 -9.30 -26.11
C PRO A 179 27.31 -7.86 -25.62
N ASP A 180 27.26 -6.88 -26.54
CA ASP A 180 27.31 -5.45 -26.22
C ASP A 180 25.96 -4.87 -25.77
N LYS A 181 24.86 -5.61 -25.97
CA LYS A 181 23.49 -5.12 -25.75
C LYS A 181 22.69 -5.93 -24.74
N PHE A 182 23.03 -7.19 -24.50
CA PHE A 182 22.36 -8.02 -23.51
C PHE A 182 23.35 -8.85 -22.69
N THR A 183 23.30 -8.68 -21.37
CA THR A 183 24.07 -9.48 -20.43
C THR A 183 23.13 -10.26 -19.52
N LEU A 184 23.33 -11.57 -19.41
CA LEU A 184 22.67 -12.44 -18.43
C LEU A 184 23.69 -12.88 -17.39
N GLU A 185 23.41 -12.66 -16.11
CA GLU A 185 24.16 -13.28 -15.01
C GLU A 185 23.21 -14.06 -14.08
N LEU A 186 23.61 -15.28 -13.75
CA LEU A 186 22.86 -16.18 -12.89
C LEU A 186 23.57 -16.35 -11.54
N PHE A 187 22.79 -16.23 -10.47
CA PHE A 187 23.21 -16.31 -9.08
C PHE A 187 22.51 -17.47 -8.37
N VAL A 188 23.24 -18.15 -7.49
CA VAL A 188 22.71 -19.16 -6.59
C VAL A 188 23.16 -18.88 -5.15
N ASP A 189 22.25 -19.01 -4.17
CA ASP A 189 22.62 -18.86 -2.75
C ASP A 189 23.70 -19.89 -2.35
N THR A 190 23.59 -21.12 -2.86
CA THR A 190 24.51 -22.23 -2.59
C THR A 190 24.74 -23.07 -3.85
N GLN A 191 25.89 -23.74 -3.94
CA GLN A 191 26.22 -24.69 -5.03
C GLN A 191 25.81 -26.14 -4.70
N GLU A 192 24.98 -26.34 -3.69
CA GLU A 192 24.46 -27.68 -3.37
C GLU A 192 23.67 -28.23 -4.57
N GLY A 193 23.99 -29.45 -5.01
CA GLY A 193 23.36 -30.06 -6.18
C GLY A 193 23.90 -29.58 -7.54
N THR A 194 25.15 -29.10 -7.60
CA THR A 194 25.83 -28.81 -8.87
C THR A 194 26.05 -30.11 -9.65
N HIS A 195 25.57 -30.19 -10.89
CA HIS A 195 25.64 -31.42 -11.71
C HIS A 195 26.41 -31.24 -13.02
N SER A 196 26.72 -30.01 -13.44
CA SER A 196 27.38 -29.74 -14.73
C SER A 196 28.54 -28.71 -14.65
N GLU A 197 29.39 -28.67 -15.67
CA GLU A 197 30.42 -27.63 -15.84
C GLU A 197 29.80 -26.23 -16.03
N GLU A 198 28.61 -26.13 -16.62
CA GLU A 198 27.89 -24.87 -16.80
C GLU A 198 27.44 -24.28 -15.45
N ASP A 199 27.16 -25.13 -14.45
CA ASP A 199 26.80 -24.70 -13.10
C ASP A 199 27.99 -24.09 -12.34
N ARG A 200 29.24 -24.35 -12.76
CA ARG A 200 30.44 -23.76 -12.15
C ARG A 200 30.65 -22.29 -12.52
N ALA A 201 30.03 -21.83 -13.60
CA ALA A 201 30.05 -20.43 -14.02
C ALA A 201 29.03 -19.55 -13.25
N LEU A 202 28.20 -20.16 -12.39
CA LEU A 202 27.22 -19.46 -11.56
C LEU A 202 27.91 -18.64 -10.47
N ARG A 203 27.35 -17.45 -10.19
CA ARG A 203 27.81 -16.63 -9.07
C ARG A 203 27.19 -17.15 -7.76
N VAL A 204 28.02 -17.38 -6.76
CA VAL A 204 27.56 -17.84 -5.44
C VAL A 204 27.29 -16.65 -4.54
N GLY A 205 26.12 -16.66 -3.91
CA GLY A 205 25.61 -15.58 -3.05
C GLY A 205 24.43 -14.86 -3.66
N ARG A 206 23.81 -14.00 -2.86
CA ARG A 206 22.70 -13.15 -3.28
C ARG A 206 23.20 -11.94 -4.04
N ILE A 207 22.37 -11.45 -4.98
CA ILE A 207 22.63 -10.19 -5.69
C ILE A 207 22.79 -9.08 -4.65
N ASP A 208 23.91 -8.37 -4.69
CA ASP A 208 24.19 -7.27 -3.78
C ASP A 208 24.53 -5.95 -4.50
N LYS A 209 24.82 -4.93 -3.69
CA LYS A 209 25.23 -3.60 -4.14
C LYS A 209 26.46 -3.61 -5.06
N LYS A 210 27.42 -4.52 -4.82
CA LYS A 210 28.67 -4.63 -5.59
C LYS A 210 28.38 -5.22 -6.97
N ASP A 211 27.47 -6.18 -7.05
CA ASP A 211 27.03 -6.74 -8.33
C ASP A 211 26.37 -5.68 -9.20
N ILE A 212 25.43 -4.92 -8.65
CA ILE A 212 24.74 -3.84 -9.38
C ILE A 212 25.76 -2.79 -9.87
N ARG A 213 26.72 -2.38 -9.03
CA ARG A 213 27.80 -1.46 -9.44
C ARG A 213 28.66 -2.01 -10.57
N ARG A 214 29.00 -3.30 -10.51
CA ARG A 214 29.79 -3.96 -11.57
C ARG A 214 29.04 -3.86 -12.90
N CYS A 215 27.74 -4.15 -12.92
CA CYS A 215 26.92 -4.10 -14.13
C CYS A 215 26.85 -2.70 -14.75
N LEU A 216 26.80 -1.66 -13.93
CA LEU A 216 26.83 -0.26 -14.36
C LEU A 216 28.21 0.20 -14.86
N GLY A 217 29.24 -0.64 -14.77
CA GLY A 217 30.58 -0.35 -15.28
C GLY A 217 31.46 0.47 -14.33
N TYR A 218 31.12 0.56 -13.04
CA TYR A 218 32.03 1.13 -12.04
C TYR A 218 33.27 0.22 -11.89
N ARG A 219 34.40 0.63 -12.47
CA ARG A 219 35.69 -0.07 -12.36
C ARG A 219 36.67 0.76 -11.51
N GLY A 220 37.16 0.21 -10.39
CA GLY A 220 38.32 0.73 -9.66
C GLY A 220 38.06 1.51 -8.36
N TRP A 221 39.14 2.01 -7.76
CA TRP A 221 39.20 2.77 -6.50
C TRP A 221 38.41 4.10 -6.62
N PRO A 222 37.72 4.61 -5.57
CA PRO A 222 36.68 5.65 -5.67
C PRO A 222 37.06 7.02 -6.28
N TRP A 223 38.33 7.23 -6.61
CA TRP A 223 38.89 8.51 -7.04
C TRP A 223 39.21 8.60 -8.53
N PHE A 224 39.18 7.48 -9.28
CA PHE A 224 39.39 7.47 -10.73
C PHE A 224 38.08 7.25 -11.49
N GLY A 225 37.47 8.35 -11.92
CA GLY A 225 36.42 8.38 -12.93
C GLY A 225 35.04 7.93 -12.45
N LYS A 226 34.19 8.89 -12.05
CA LYS A 226 32.73 8.66 -12.11
C LYS A 226 32.39 8.34 -13.57
N PRO A 227 31.73 7.21 -13.89
CA PRO A 227 31.20 6.98 -15.23
C PRO A 227 30.28 8.15 -15.61
N ALA A 228 30.23 8.49 -16.90
CA ALA A 228 29.33 9.51 -17.42
C ALA A 228 27.89 9.23 -16.95
N SER A 229 27.13 10.28 -16.66
CA SER A 229 25.73 10.17 -16.24
C SER A 229 24.92 9.45 -17.33
N LYS A 230 24.50 8.21 -17.06
CA LYS A 230 23.66 7.40 -17.95
C LYS A 230 22.22 7.37 -17.44
N ARG A 231 21.25 7.49 -18.34
CA ARG A 231 19.83 7.25 -18.03
C ARG A 231 19.63 5.76 -17.82
N THR A 232 19.43 5.35 -16.56
CA THR A 232 19.33 3.95 -16.15
C THR A 232 17.97 3.67 -15.56
N LEU A 233 17.28 2.65 -16.06
CA LEU A 233 16.04 2.12 -15.50
C LEU A 233 16.33 0.81 -14.75
N PHE A 234 15.86 0.70 -13.51
CA PHE A 234 15.89 -0.55 -12.75
C PHE A 234 14.50 -1.18 -12.70
N LEU A 235 14.41 -2.46 -13.02
CA LEU A 235 13.20 -3.26 -12.90
C LEU A 235 13.46 -4.42 -11.94
N VAL A 236 12.59 -4.62 -10.95
CA VAL A 236 12.77 -5.65 -9.92
C VAL A 236 11.52 -6.53 -9.80
N CYS A 237 11.68 -7.85 -9.86
CA CYS A 237 10.55 -8.79 -9.77
C CYS A 237 10.98 -10.10 -9.10
N GLY A 238 10.30 -10.51 -8.04
CA GLY A 238 10.62 -11.74 -7.32
C GLY A 238 9.86 -11.84 -6.00
N PRO A 239 10.28 -12.74 -5.09
CA PRO A 239 9.71 -12.82 -3.75
C PRO A 239 9.92 -11.51 -2.97
N GLU A 240 8.93 -11.13 -2.15
CA GLU A 240 8.96 -9.90 -1.34
C GLU A 240 10.27 -9.68 -0.56
N PRO A 241 10.87 -10.70 0.11
CA PRO A 241 12.15 -10.51 0.81
C PRO A 241 13.29 -10.09 -0.12
N MET A 242 13.30 -10.57 -1.37
CA MET A 242 14.29 -10.18 -2.36
C MET A 242 14.05 -8.75 -2.84
N ILE A 243 12.79 -8.41 -3.15
CA ILE A 243 12.42 -7.06 -3.60
C ILE A 243 12.80 -6.04 -2.53
N SER A 244 12.40 -6.27 -1.28
CA SER A 244 12.71 -5.40 -0.15
C SER A 244 14.23 -5.21 0.05
N ALA A 245 15.02 -6.29 -0.06
CA ALA A 245 16.47 -6.21 0.06
C ALA A 245 17.15 -5.43 -1.09
N LEU A 246 16.59 -5.46 -2.30
CA LEU A 246 17.17 -4.80 -3.47
C LEU A 246 16.66 -3.37 -3.68
N ALA A 247 15.36 -3.14 -3.53
CA ALA A 247 14.69 -1.92 -3.94
C ALA A 247 13.86 -1.25 -2.84
N GLY A 248 13.72 -1.86 -1.66
CA GLY A 248 12.78 -1.40 -0.63
C GLY A 248 11.36 -1.96 -0.81
N PRO A 249 10.48 -1.74 0.19
CA PRO A 249 9.11 -2.28 0.17
C PRO A 249 8.23 -1.61 -0.88
N TYR A 250 7.17 -2.29 -1.32
CA TYR A 250 6.13 -1.68 -2.15
C TYR A 250 5.42 -0.52 -1.44
N GLY A 251 4.86 0.39 -2.24
CA GLY A 251 3.91 1.39 -1.78
C GLY A 251 2.60 0.76 -1.31
N ARG A 252 1.84 1.48 -0.49
CA ARG A 252 0.63 0.96 0.18
C ARG A 252 -0.45 0.42 -0.78
N ASN A 253 -0.49 0.91 -2.02
CA ASN A 253 -1.41 0.52 -3.09
C ASN A 253 -0.78 -0.46 -4.11
N LEU A 254 0.30 -1.17 -3.74
CA LEU A 254 1.11 -2.00 -4.66
C LEU A 254 1.87 -1.20 -5.74
N SER A 255 1.92 0.13 -5.64
CA SER A 255 2.82 0.94 -6.47
C SER A 255 4.29 0.71 -6.08
N GLN A 256 5.20 1.29 -6.85
CA GLN A 256 6.57 1.51 -6.40
C GLN A 256 6.54 2.28 -5.06
N GLY A 257 7.24 1.76 -4.04
CA GLY A 257 7.45 2.42 -2.75
C GLY A 257 8.77 3.18 -2.71
N GLU A 258 9.16 3.69 -1.53
CA GLU A 258 10.45 4.37 -1.36
C GLU A 258 11.60 3.45 -1.77
N VAL A 259 12.48 3.96 -2.65
CA VAL A 259 13.63 3.19 -3.14
C VAL A 259 14.62 2.99 -1.99
N GLY A 260 14.60 1.78 -1.43
CA GLY A 260 15.47 1.33 -0.35
C GLY A 260 16.44 0.22 -0.79
N GLY A 261 16.88 -0.60 0.16
CA GLY A 261 17.72 -1.76 -0.13
C GLY A 261 19.06 -1.42 -0.80
N ALA A 262 19.57 -2.33 -1.62
CA ALA A 262 20.81 -2.13 -2.36
C ALA A 262 20.79 -0.92 -3.30
N LEU A 263 19.65 -0.65 -3.95
CA LEU A 263 19.46 0.48 -4.87
C LEU A 263 19.45 1.82 -4.13
N GLY A 264 18.70 1.94 -3.03
CA GLY A 264 18.69 3.15 -2.20
C GLY A 264 20.10 3.46 -1.64
N GLN A 265 20.84 2.43 -1.22
CA GLN A 265 22.23 2.60 -0.79
C GLN A 265 23.18 3.06 -1.91
N LEU A 266 22.82 2.84 -3.18
CA LEU A 266 23.55 3.36 -4.34
C LEU A 266 23.22 4.81 -4.67
N GLY A 267 22.29 5.41 -3.93
CA GLY A 267 21.76 6.73 -4.26
C GLY A 267 20.84 6.69 -5.48
N VAL A 268 20.31 5.51 -5.83
CA VAL A 268 19.21 5.43 -6.80
C VAL A 268 18.01 6.01 -6.07
N SER A 269 17.63 7.22 -6.46
CA SER A 269 16.36 7.80 -6.07
C SER A 269 15.29 7.39 -7.07
N MET A 270 14.04 7.47 -6.65
CA MET A 270 12.94 7.47 -7.60
C MET A 270 13.15 8.67 -8.53
N ASN A 271 13.38 8.42 -9.82
CA ASN A 271 13.27 9.49 -10.80
C ASN A 271 11.78 9.65 -11.07
N ASN A 272 11.19 10.71 -10.54
CA ASN A 272 9.76 10.99 -10.69
C ASN A 272 9.37 11.10 -12.18
N ASP A 273 10.29 11.40 -13.09
CA ASP A 273 10.00 11.45 -14.54
C ASP A 273 9.49 10.12 -15.16
N LEU A 274 9.82 8.97 -14.57
CA LEU A 274 9.50 7.64 -15.13
C LEU A 274 8.19 7.06 -14.59
N PHE A 275 7.92 7.34 -13.33
CA PHE A 275 6.62 7.20 -12.70
C PHE A 275 6.06 8.61 -12.62
N GLY A 276 5.66 9.12 -13.79
CA GLY A 276 5.42 10.54 -14.06
C GLY A 276 5.15 11.36 -12.81
N ASP A 277 6.04 12.32 -12.58
CA ASP A 277 5.89 13.48 -11.71
C ASP A 277 4.57 13.50 -10.97
N TRP A 278 4.62 13.16 -9.67
CA TRP A 278 3.87 13.93 -8.69
C TRP A 278 4.61 15.25 -8.43
N ASP A 279 4.91 15.95 -9.52
CA ASP A 279 4.99 17.40 -9.52
C ASP A 279 3.52 17.88 -9.62
N GLY A 280 3.19 18.99 -8.96
CA GLY A 280 1.82 19.42 -8.74
C GLY A 280 0.89 19.34 -9.96
N ASP A 281 -0.39 19.07 -9.67
CA ASP A 281 -1.58 19.31 -10.53
C ASP A 281 -2.10 18.22 -11.48
N GLN A 282 -1.66 16.96 -11.46
CA GLN A 282 -2.35 15.88 -12.22
C GLN A 282 -2.58 14.59 -11.41
N PRO A 283 -3.84 14.12 -11.28
CA PRO A 283 -4.21 12.96 -10.45
C PRO A 283 -3.90 11.63 -11.18
N PRO A 284 -3.84 10.49 -10.46
CA PRO A 284 -3.67 9.18 -11.08
C PRO A 284 -4.80 8.92 -12.08
N LYS A 285 -4.44 8.54 -13.32
CA LYS A 285 -5.40 8.08 -14.32
C LYS A 285 -5.91 6.70 -13.92
N LEU A 286 -7.14 6.63 -13.42
CA LEU A 286 -7.84 5.37 -13.14
C LEU A 286 -7.85 4.50 -14.41
N THR A 287 -7.58 3.21 -14.25
CA THR A 287 -7.84 2.22 -15.31
C THR A 287 -9.31 2.25 -15.72
N ASP A 288 -9.63 1.74 -16.91
CA ASP A 288 -11.03 1.67 -17.37
C ASP A 288 -11.93 0.93 -16.38
N GLU A 289 -11.40 -0.12 -15.75
CA GLU A 289 -12.08 -0.90 -14.71
C GLU A 289 -12.28 -0.09 -13.42
N GLU A 290 -11.25 0.60 -12.93
CA GLU A 290 -11.36 1.46 -11.76
C GLU A 290 -12.29 2.65 -12.01
N TRP A 291 -12.32 3.15 -13.24
CA TRP A 291 -13.22 4.20 -13.68
C TRP A 291 -14.67 3.72 -13.72
N GLU A 292 -14.94 2.55 -14.30
CA GLU A 292 -16.28 1.96 -14.27
C GLU A 292 -16.72 1.62 -12.85
N ARG A 293 -15.82 1.11 -12.00
CA ARG A 293 -16.11 0.90 -10.57
C ARG A 293 -16.45 2.23 -9.88
N TYR A 294 -15.72 3.30 -10.17
CA TYR A 294 -15.99 4.64 -9.67
C TYR A 294 -17.37 5.15 -10.13
N LEU A 295 -17.69 5.03 -11.42
CA LEU A 295 -18.98 5.41 -11.99
C LEU A 295 -20.13 4.58 -11.40
N SER A 296 -19.94 3.28 -11.21
CA SER A 296 -20.93 2.37 -10.62
C SER A 296 -21.36 2.83 -9.22
N HIS A 297 -20.40 3.21 -8.38
CA HIS A 297 -20.70 3.76 -7.05
C HIS A 297 -21.39 5.14 -7.13
N LYS A 298 -20.94 6.05 -8.02
CA LYS A 298 -21.62 7.35 -8.22
C LYS A 298 -23.09 7.17 -8.65
N ARG A 299 -23.33 6.26 -9.60
CA ARG A 299 -24.69 5.87 -10.04
C ARG A 299 -25.50 5.34 -8.87
N ARG A 300 -24.93 4.45 -8.07
CA ARG A 300 -25.59 3.89 -6.88
C ARG A 300 -25.99 4.98 -5.88
N TRP A 301 -25.11 5.91 -5.56
CA TRP A 301 -25.45 7.06 -4.70
C TRP A 301 -26.62 7.88 -5.24
N CYS A 302 -26.65 8.14 -6.56
CA CYS A 302 -27.74 8.86 -7.20
C CYS A 302 -29.08 8.10 -7.08
N LEU A 303 -29.05 6.77 -7.27
CA LEU A 303 -30.24 5.91 -7.18
C LEU A 303 -30.74 5.74 -5.74
N LEU A 304 -29.84 5.71 -4.76
CA LEU A 304 -30.18 5.59 -3.34
C LEU A 304 -30.64 6.90 -2.70
N GLN A 305 -30.45 8.04 -3.37
CA GLN A 305 -30.77 9.37 -2.83
C GLN A 305 -32.21 9.48 -2.26
N PRO A 306 -33.28 9.01 -2.94
CA PRO A 306 -34.63 9.13 -2.38
C PRO A 306 -34.81 8.36 -1.08
N LEU A 307 -34.19 7.19 -0.96
CA LEU A 307 -34.22 6.36 0.25
C LEU A 307 -33.43 7.03 1.38
N ILE A 308 -32.24 7.56 1.08
CA ILE A 308 -31.40 8.27 2.04
C ILE A 308 -32.13 9.53 2.57
N GLN A 309 -32.79 10.27 1.69
CA GLN A 309 -33.62 11.43 2.08
C GLN A 309 -34.83 11.04 2.92
N SER A 310 -35.47 9.90 2.64
CA SER A 310 -36.59 9.41 3.44
C SER A 310 -36.20 9.10 4.89
N LYS A 311 -34.91 8.85 5.13
CA LYS A 311 -34.30 8.64 6.45
C LYS A 311 -33.81 9.93 7.10
N GLY A 312 -34.00 11.09 6.45
CA GLY A 312 -33.63 12.40 6.99
C GLY A 312 -32.19 12.80 6.71
N TYR A 313 -31.52 12.22 5.71
CA TYR A 313 -30.18 12.60 5.28
C TYR A 313 -30.19 13.24 3.88
N GLU A 314 -29.55 14.39 3.75
CA GLU A 314 -29.44 15.16 2.51
C GLU A 314 -28.08 14.88 1.85
N LEU A 315 -28.10 14.45 0.58
CA LEU A 315 -26.92 14.31 -0.26
C LEU A 315 -26.60 15.61 -1.03
N PRO A 316 -25.37 15.79 -1.54
CA PRO A 316 -25.03 16.91 -2.40
C PRO A 316 -25.94 16.93 -3.64
N LYS A 317 -26.32 18.14 -4.10
CA LYS A 317 -27.30 18.32 -5.20
C LYS A 317 -26.94 17.59 -6.49
N SER A 318 -25.65 17.36 -6.75
CA SER A 318 -25.16 16.60 -7.91
C SER A 318 -25.54 15.11 -7.88
N PHE A 319 -25.79 14.54 -6.69
CA PHE A 319 -26.20 13.16 -6.50
C PHE A 319 -27.72 13.06 -6.39
N ASN A 320 -28.37 12.92 -7.55
CA ASN A 320 -29.82 12.75 -7.64
C ASN A 320 -30.15 11.76 -8.79
N PRO A 321 -31.36 11.17 -8.81
CA PRO A 321 -31.71 10.16 -9.83
C PRO A 321 -31.56 10.64 -11.28
N GLU A 322 -31.82 11.91 -11.58
CA GLU A 322 -31.68 12.46 -12.93
C GLU A 322 -30.21 12.60 -13.37
N SER A 323 -29.28 12.68 -12.42
CA SER A 323 -27.84 12.75 -12.68
C SER A 323 -27.21 11.37 -12.87
N ALA A 324 -27.88 10.26 -12.52
CA ALA A 324 -27.28 8.92 -12.56
C ALA A 324 -26.68 8.57 -13.93
N GLY A 325 -27.38 8.90 -15.02
CA GLY A 325 -26.91 8.66 -16.40
C GLY A 325 -26.02 9.75 -17.00
N LYS A 326 -25.66 10.79 -16.23
CA LYS A 326 -24.84 11.92 -16.70
C LYS A 326 -23.36 11.77 -16.36
N TRP A 327 -23.01 10.81 -15.50
CA TRP A 327 -21.62 10.51 -15.11
C TRP A 327 -20.94 9.64 -16.17
N ASN A 328 -20.38 10.29 -17.19
CA ASN A 328 -19.90 9.62 -18.41
C ASN A 328 -18.46 10.02 -18.78
N GLU A 329 -18.02 11.19 -18.31
CA GLU A 329 -16.76 11.81 -18.75
C GLU A 329 -15.67 11.62 -17.70
N ARG A 330 -14.48 11.20 -18.15
CA ARG A 330 -13.28 11.23 -17.31
C ARG A 330 -12.89 12.67 -17.02
N PRO A 331 -12.66 13.06 -15.76
CA PRO A 331 -12.13 14.38 -15.43
C PRO A 331 -10.83 14.61 -16.21
N THR A 332 -10.71 15.78 -16.84
CA THR A 332 -9.52 16.20 -17.57
C THR A 332 -8.46 16.89 -16.68
N GLY A 333 -8.65 16.88 -15.35
CA GLY A 333 -7.78 17.52 -14.36
C GLY A 333 -7.86 16.89 -12.97
N TYR A 334 -7.25 17.56 -11.97
CA TYR A 334 -7.16 17.14 -10.55
C TYR A 334 -8.50 16.68 -9.97
N ILE A 335 -8.54 15.44 -9.47
CA ILE A 335 -9.66 14.89 -8.71
C ILE A 335 -9.40 15.26 -7.25
N GLU A 336 -9.92 16.41 -6.81
CA GLU A 336 -10.04 16.80 -5.39
C GLU A 336 -11.00 15.83 -4.70
N GLU A 337 -10.47 14.68 -4.33
CA GLU A 337 -11.01 13.68 -3.42
C GLU A 337 -12.36 12.96 -3.72
N PRO A 338 -12.45 11.65 -3.42
CA PRO A 338 -11.30 10.75 -3.37
C PRO A 338 -11.52 9.39 -4.02
N LEU A 339 -10.38 8.69 -4.05
CA LEU A 339 -10.11 7.28 -4.31
C LEU A 339 -11.02 6.25 -3.58
N TYR A 340 -12.12 6.69 -2.97
CA TYR A 340 -13.06 5.88 -2.21
C TYR A 340 -14.48 6.21 -2.65
N PRO A 341 -14.90 5.80 -3.86
CA PRO A 341 -16.22 6.17 -4.39
C PRO A 341 -17.38 5.58 -3.57
N HIS A 342 -17.08 4.66 -2.65
CA HIS A 342 -17.99 4.14 -1.64
C HIS A 342 -18.17 5.06 -0.42
N LEU A 343 -17.51 6.21 -0.33
CA LEU A 343 -17.74 7.23 0.69
C LEU A 343 -18.39 8.47 0.06
N LEU A 344 -19.32 9.08 0.79
CA LEU A 344 -19.98 10.32 0.38
C LEU A 344 -20.31 11.18 1.59
N GLU A 345 -19.94 12.45 1.55
CA GLU A 345 -20.39 13.42 2.56
C GLU A 345 -21.85 13.81 2.34
N GLY A 346 -22.60 13.93 3.42
CA GLY A 346 -23.98 14.39 3.43
C GLY A 346 -24.29 15.27 4.64
N THR A 347 -25.56 15.55 4.87
CA THR A 347 -26.02 16.39 5.97
C THR A 347 -27.28 15.82 6.61
N ARG A 348 -27.35 15.81 7.94
CA ARG A 348 -28.58 15.48 8.68
C ARG A 348 -29.62 16.59 8.50
N ALA A 349 -30.82 16.24 8.07
CA ALA A 349 -31.86 17.22 7.76
C ALA A 349 -32.35 17.99 8.99
N TRP A 350 -32.37 17.34 10.16
CA TRP A 350 -32.98 17.87 11.39
C TRP A 350 -32.11 18.89 12.15
N ASP A 351 -30.79 18.83 12.02
CA ASP A 351 -29.87 19.73 12.74
C ASP A 351 -28.72 20.28 11.88
N LYS A 352 -28.71 19.93 10.59
CA LYS A 352 -27.73 20.39 9.60
C LYS A 352 -26.28 20.02 9.94
N ARG A 353 -26.05 19.01 10.78
CA ARG A 353 -24.71 18.49 11.05
C ARG A 353 -24.21 17.66 9.85
N PRO A 354 -22.92 17.78 9.48
CA PRO A 354 -22.34 16.98 8.41
C PRO A 354 -22.18 15.52 8.84
N VAL A 355 -22.44 14.61 7.92
CA VAL A 355 -22.29 13.16 8.10
C VAL A 355 -21.43 12.56 7.00
N MET A 356 -20.83 11.42 7.32
CA MET A 356 -20.18 10.56 6.33
C MET A 356 -21.09 9.37 6.07
N LEU A 357 -21.37 9.09 4.79
CA LEU A 357 -22.11 7.93 4.34
C LEU A 357 -21.13 6.95 3.68
N LYS A 358 -21.12 5.70 4.12
CA LYS A 358 -20.31 4.61 3.57
C LYS A 358 -21.20 3.54 2.94
N LEU A 359 -20.98 3.25 1.67
CA LEU A 359 -21.51 2.06 1.00
C LEU A 359 -20.71 0.84 1.46
N SER A 360 -21.36 -0.05 2.20
CA SER A 360 -20.79 -1.32 2.65
C SER A 360 -21.63 -2.48 2.14
N ARG A 361 -21.00 -3.64 1.93
CA ARG A 361 -21.74 -4.87 1.60
C ARG A 361 -22.27 -5.49 2.88
N THR A 362 -23.48 -6.05 2.85
CA THR A 362 -24.11 -6.66 4.04
C THR A 362 -23.65 -8.08 4.31
N ASP A 363 -23.02 -8.73 3.32
CA ASP A 363 -22.39 -10.03 3.48
C ASP A 363 -21.00 -9.95 4.14
N LEU A 364 -20.47 -8.73 4.31
CA LEU A 364 -19.33 -8.47 5.17
C LEU A 364 -19.79 -8.20 6.60
N TRP A 365 -19.07 -8.76 7.57
CA TRP A 365 -19.36 -8.59 8.99
C TRP A 365 -19.17 -7.15 9.50
N GLU A 366 -18.56 -6.27 8.69
CA GLU A 366 -18.17 -4.91 9.06
C GLU A 366 -19.32 -4.11 9.70
N ALA A 367 -20.46 -3.98 9.02
CA ALA A 367 -21.57 -3.15 9.50
C ALA A 367 -22.16 -3.72 10.80
N ALA A 368 -22.21 -5.05 10.94
CA ALA A 368 -22.74 -5.72 12.13
C ALA A 368 -21.79 -5.59 13.34
N ILE A 369 -20.48 -5.76 13.13
CA ILE A 369 -19.47 -5.51 14.18
C ILE A 369 -19.55 -4.06 14.64
N PHE A 370 -19.63 -3.15 13.67
CA PHE A 370 -19.64 -1.73 13.95
C PHE A 370 -20.91 -1.29 14.70
N GLU A 371 -22.09 -1.74 14.27
CA GLU A 371 -23.36 -1.51 14.98
C GLU A 371 -23.33 -2.09 16.40
N HIS A 372 -22.81 -3.31 16.57
CA HIS A 372 -22.67 -3.94 17.88
C HIS A 372 -21.79 -3.11 18.82
N LEU A 373 -20.57 -2.76 18.40
CA LEU A 373 -19.63 -2.00 19.23
C LEU A 373 -20.17 -0.60 19.58
N ALA A 374 -20.79 0.09 18.62
CA ALA A 374 -21.35 1.42 18.85
C ALA A 374 -22.54 1.41 19.82
N SER A 375 -23.24 0.28 19.96
CA SER A 375 -24.37 0.14 20.89
C SER A 375 -23.96 0.02 22.37
N ILE A 376 -22.68 -0.23 22.66
CA ILE A 376 -22.19 -0.52 24.00
C ILE A 376 -21.80 0.79 24.72
N PRO A 377 -22.47 1.16 25.82
CA PRO A 377 -22.18 2.37 26.58
C PRO A 377 -20.98 2.15 27.53
N ASP A 378 -19.77 2.11 26.96
CA ASP A 378 -18.50 2.00 27.69
C ASP A 378 -17.71 3.31 27.58
N ALA A 379 -17.07 3.73 28.67
CA ALA A 379 -16.31 4.98 28.70
C ALA A 379 -15.05 4.90 27.82
N ASP A 380 -14.50 3.70 27.65
CA ASP A 380 -13.34 3.43 26.80
C ASP A 380 -13.77 3.20 25.33
N ASN A 381 -15.05 3.38 25.00
CA ASN A 381 -15.53 3.21 23.63
C ASN A 381 -15.06 4.36 22.74
N HIS A 382 -14.02 4.07 21.97
CA HIS A 382 -13.49 4.91 20.90
C HIS A 382 -13.84 4.36 19.51
N THR A 383 -14.95 3.65 19.35
CA THR A 383 -15.49 3.38 18.01
C THR A 383 -16.27 4.59 17.52
N VAL A 384 -16.20 4.91 16.21
CA VAL A 384 -16.90 6.10 15.69
C VAL A 384 -18.42 6.01 15.97
N PRO A 385 -19.10 7.11 16.34
CA PRO A 385 -20.54 7.04 16.60
C PRO A 385 -21.33 6.52 15.38
N PHE A 386 -22.29 5.63 15.64
CA PHE A 386 -23.16 5.03 14.63
C PHE A 386 -24.51 5.74 14.61
N TYR A 387 -24.87 6.41 13.51
CA TYR A 387 -26.13 7.14 13.42
C TYR A 387 -27.27 6.31 12.82
N ASP A 388 -27.03 5.60 11.71
CA ASP A 388 -28.06 4.80 11.03
C ASP A 388 -27.42 3.78 10.08
N VAL A 389 -28.21 2.75 9.74
CA VAL A 389 -27.93 1.81 8.64
C VAL A 389 -29.12 1.75 7.70
N ILE A 390 -28.92 2.21 6.47
CA ILE A 390 -29.95 2.29 5.45
C ILE A 390 -29.76 1.12 4.49
N THR A 391 -30.66 0.14 4.58
CA THR A 391 -30.63 -1.04 3.72
C THR A 391 -31.61 -0.85 2.55
N PRO A 392 -31.13 -0.74 1.29
CA PRO A 392 -31.99 -0.71 0.12
C PRO A 392 -32.71 -2.05 -0.08
N PRO A 393 -33.83 -2.07 -0.82
CA PRO A 393 -34.46 -3.32 -1.24
C PRO A 393 -33.47 -4.23 -1.99
N HIS A 394 -33.62 -5.54 -1.82
CA HIS A 394 -32.80 -6.53 -2.50
C HIS A 394 -32.91 -6.36 -4.02
N ASP A 395 -31.77 -6.25 -4.70
CA ASP A 395 -31.70 -6.24 -6.16
C ASP A 395 -31.62 -7.69 -6.67
N PRO A 396 -32.69 -8.23 -7.31
CA PRO A 396 -32.68 -9.61 -7.80
C PRO A 396 -31.62 -9.88 -8.87
N ALA A 397 -31.06 -8.84 -9.49
CA ALA A 397 -30.02 -8.95 -10.50
C ALA A 397 -28.59 -8.90 -9.91
N SER A 398 -28.44 -8.74 -8.59
CA SER A 398 -27.15 -8.69 -7.92
C SER A 398 -27.04 -9.77 -6.85
N ASP A 399 -25.95 -10.53 -6.90
CA ASP A 399 -25.61 -11.52 -5.86
C ASP A 399 -25.12 -10.88 -4.55
N VAL A 400 -25.03 -9.55 -4.49
CA VAL A 400 -24.48 -8.81 -3.35
C VAL A 400 -25.49 -7.79 -2.87
N GLN A 401 -25.88 -7.90 -1.59
CA GLN A 401 -26.69 -6.88 -0.94
C GLN A 401 -25.79 -5.80 -0.32
N TRP A 402 -26.23 -4.54 -0.47
CA TRP A 402 -25.53 -3.36 0.00
C TRP A 402 -26.31 -2.68 1.12
N CYS A 403 -25.61 -1.93 1.96
CA CYS A 403 -26.19 -1.01 2.92
C CYS A 403 -25.40 0.31 2.91
N VAL A 404 -26.01 1.36 3.47
CA VAL A 404 -25.35 2.63 3.72
C VAL A 404 -25.23 2.81 5.22
N VAL A 405 -23.99 2.84 5.70
CA VAL A 405 -23.66 3.16 7.10
C VAL A 405 -23.50 4.67 7.22
N VAL A 406 -24.13 5.28 8.22
CA VAL A 406 -24.08 6.73 8.46
C VAL A 406 -23.36 7.01 9.78
N THR A 407 -22.32 7.84 9.72
CA THR A 407 -21.50 8.25 10.87
C THR A 407 -21.33 9.78 10.88
N PRO A 408 -20.87 10.41 11.98
CA PRO A 408 -20.46 11.81 11.92
C PRO A 408 -19.29 11.99 10.94
N ARG A 409 -19.24 13.17 10.30
CA ARG A 409 -18.06 13.60 9.53
C ARG A 409 -16.99 14.08 10.51
N LEU A 410 -15.89 13.33 10.60
CA LEU A 410 -14.77 13.60 11.50
C LEU A 410 -13.49 13.89 10.71
N THR A 411 -12.47 14.41 11.40
CA THR A 411 -11.20 14.78 10.77
C THR A 411 -10.21 13.62 10.83
N ASP A 412 -9.51 13.33 9.74
CA ASP A 412 -8.50 12.29 9.67
C ASP A 412 -7.23 12.66 10.46
N CYS A 413 -6.61 11.70 11.15
CA CYS A 413 -5.35 11.92 11.89
C CYS A 413 -4.11 12.18 10.99
N ARG A 414 -4.24 12.13 9.66
CA ARG A 414 -3.26 12.68 8.70
C ARG A 414 -3.17 14.20 8.80
N GLU A 415 -4.28 14.86 9.16
CA GLU A 415 -4.30 16.29 9.41
C GLU A 415 -3.62 16.64 10.75
N PRO A 416 -3.09 17.86 10.91
CA PRO A 416 -2.49 18.30 12.17
C PRO A 416 -3.48 18.21 13.34
N HIS A 417 -3.21 17.31 14.29
CA HIS A 417 -4.05 17.07 15.48
C HIS A 417 -3.27 17.17 16.80
N LEU A 418 -1.94 17.27 16.75
CA LEU A 418 -1.07 17.30 17.91
C LEU A 418 -0.29 18.62 17.96
N GLU A 419 -0.35 19.32 19.10
CA GLU A 419 0.43 20.54 19.32
C GLU A 419 1.54 20.33 20.36
N THR A 420 1.24 19.58 21.41
CA THR A 420 2.11 19.37 22.57
C THR A 420 2.27 17.90 22.90
N LEU A 421 3.27 17.58 23.74
CA LEU A 421 3.48 16.23 24.24
C LEU A 421 2.24 15.70 24.99
N ALA A 422 1.52 16.56 25.71
CA ALA A 422 0.25 16.21 26.36
C ALA A 422 -0.81 15.73 25.35
N ASP A 423 -0.94 16.40 24.20
CA ASP A 423 -1.92 16.02 23.19
C ASP A 423 -1.58 14.66 22.56
N PHE A 424 -0.28 14.37 22.37
CA PHE A 424 0.16 13.07 21.88
C PHE A 424 -0.05 11.96 22.91
N ILE A 425 0.24 12.23 24.19
CA ILE A 425 -0.02 11.27 25.26
C ILE A 425 -1.50 10.96 25.37
N ASP A 426 -2.36 11.97 25.29
CA ASP A 426 -3.81 11.81 25.32
C ASP A 426 -4.32 11.03 24.08
N PHE A 427 -3.79 11.33 22.89
CA PHE A 427 -4.04 10.55 21.68
C PHE A 427 -3.69 9.06 21.87
N VAL A 428 -2.47 8.74 22.30
CA VAL A 428 -2.03 7.35 22.51
C VAL A 428 -2.89 6.66 23.56
N LYS A 429 -3.25 7.36 24.63
CA LYS A 429 -4.14 6.86 25.68
C LYS A 429 -5.50 6.45 25.09
N GLN A 430 -6.14 7.31 24.31
CA GLN A 430 -7.45 7.02 23.70
C GLN A 430 -7.40 5.87 22.68
N ILE A 431 -6.30 5.73 21.93
CA ILE A 431 -6.06 4.56 21.07
C ILE A 431 -6.03 3.27 21.90
N LEU A 432 -5.29 3.28 23.01
CA LEU A 432 -5.18 2.11 23.90
C LEU A 432 -6.52 1.81 24.58
N GLU A 433 -7.27 2.83 25.04
CA GLU A 433 -8.62 2.68 25.60
C GLU A 433 -9.56 2.01 24.59
N GLY A 434 -9.57 2.48 23.34
CA GLY A 434 -10.41 1.89 22.28
C GLY A 434 -10.08 0.43 21.97
N VAL A 435 -8.80 0.06 21.95
CA VAL A 435 -8.39 -1.33 21.73
C VAL A 435 -8.65 -2.18 22.99
N CYS A 436 -8.45 -1.65 24.20
CA CYS A 436 -8.89 -2.31 25.44
C CYS A 436 -10.38 -2.63 25.40
N PHE A 437 -11.20 -1.65 25.01
CA PHE A 437 -12.64 -1.80 24.84
C PHE A 437 -12.97 -2.91 23.83
N MET A 438 -12.47 -2.81 22.60
CA MET A 438 -12.75 -3.83 21.57
C MET A 438 -12.31 -5.22 22.04
N HIS A 439 -11.11 -5.33 22.61
CA HIS A 439 -10.60 -6.60 23.13
C HIS A 439 -11.48 -7.12 24.27
N ARG A 440 -11.97 -6.29 25.19
CA ARG A 440 -12.88 -6.68 26.28
C ARG A 440 -14.18 -7.32 25.74
N TYR A 441 -14.68 -6.82 24.62
CA TYR A 441 -15.87 -7.35 23.93
C TYR A 441 -15.55 -8.36 22.82
N ASN A 442 -14.38 -9.00 22.89
CA ASN A 442 -13.96 -10.08 21.98
C ASN A 442 -13.90 -9.67 20.50
N VAL A 443 -13.59 -8.41 20.23
CA VAL A 443 -13.32 -7.89 18.89
C VAL A 443 -11.86 -7.49 18.77
N ALA A 444 -11.22 -7.89 17.67
CA ALA A 444 -9.91 -7.40 17.27
C ALA A 444 -10.08 -6.57 15.99
N HIS A 445 -9.45 -5.40 15.94
CA HIS A 445 -9.62 -4.47 14.82
C HIS A 445 -8.88 -4.94 13.57
N THR A 446 -7.71 -5.55 13.74
CA THR A 446 -6.79 -6.11 12.73
C THR A 446 -6.26 -5.14 11.68
N ASP A 447 -6.55 -3.84 11.80
CA ASP A 447 -6.01 -2.80 10.94
C ASP A 447 -5.79 -1.47 11.69
N VAL A 448 -5.18 -1.55 12.87
CA VAL A 448 -4.87 -0.37 13.68
C VAL A 448 -3.78 0.47 13.00
N ALA A 449 -4.18 1.59 12.41
CA ALA A 449 -3.29 2.50 11.71
C ALA A 449 -3.73 3.95 11.83
N ARG A 450 -2.81 4.91 11.67
CA ARG A 450 -3.13 6.35 11.71
C ARG A 450 -4.26 6.75 10.75
N THR A 451 -4.36 6.09 9.61
CA THR A 451 -5.40 6.36 8.59
C THR A 451 -6.78 5.84 8.98
N ASN A 452 -6.86 4.93 9.95
CA ASN A 452 -8.10 4.35 10.45
C ASN A 452 -8.48 4.96 11.81
N VAL A 453 -7.88 6.12 12.14
CA VAL A 453 -8.23 6.93 13.29
C VAL A 453 -8.62 8.32 12.83
N VAL A 454 -9.76 8.77 13.35
CA VAL A 454 -10.30 10.12 13.13
C VAL A 454 -10.52 10.81 14.46
N TRP A 455 -10.74 12.11 14.45
CA TRP A 455 -10.90 12.88 15.67
C TRP A 455 -11.94 13.99 15.54
N ASP A 456 -12.51 14.37 16.69
CA ASP A 456 -13.41 15.51 16.84
C ASP A 456 -12.84 16.50 17.87
N GLU A 457 -12.93 17.79 17.55
CA GLU A 457 -12.52 18.90 18.40
C GLU A 457 -13.70 19.43 19.25
N ARG A 458 -14.85 18.73 19.23
CA ARG A 458 -16.09 19.08 19.94
C ARG A 458 -16.52 17.99 20.93
N PRO A 459 -15.72 17.67 21.95
CA PRO A 459 -15.97 16.56 22.87
C PRO A 459 -17.28 16.73 23.66
N ASN A 460 -17.68 17.99 23.89
CA ASN A 460 -18.87 18.39 24.64
C ASN A 460 -20.05 18.84 23.75
N ALA A 461 -19.99 18.56 22.44
CA ALA A 461 -21.17 18.65 21.59
C ALA A 461 -21.56 17.27 21.06
N PRO A 462 -21.87 16.29 21.93
CA PRO A 462 -22.71 15.22 21.45
C PRO A 462 -24.07 15.84 21.09
N ASP A 463 -24.88 15.05 20.45
CA ASP A 463 -26.24 15.37 20.04
C ASP A 463 -27.18 15.66 21.23
N ASP A 464 -26.87 16.64 22.10
CA ASP A 464 -27.80 17.22 23.06
C ASP A 464 -28.78 18.14 22.30
N PRO A 465 -30.06 17.76 22.18
CA PRO A 465 -31.07 18.58 21.50
C PRO A 465 -31.33 19.94 22.17
N HIS A 466 -30.69 20.24 23.32
CA HIS A 466 -30.80 21.50 24.05
C HIS A 466 -29.56 22.41 23.97
N ALA A 467 -28.46 21.99 23.33
CA ALA A 467 -27.25 22.81 23.23
C ALA A 467 -27.38 23.89 22.13
N ALA A 468 -27.45 25.16 22.54
CA ALA A 468 -27.49 26.30 21.62
C ALA A 468 -26.14 26.47 20.88
N PRO A 469 -26.14 26.82 19.58
CA PRO A 469 -24.91 27.11 18.86
C PRO A 469 -24.18 28.31 19.49
N PRO A 470 -22.84 28.28 19.63
CA PRO A 470 -22.11 29.39 20.18
C PRO A 470 -22.25 30.61 19.27
N LYS A 471 -22.76 31.72 19.81
CA LYS A 471 -22.82 33.01 19.11
C LYS A 471 -21.39 33.51 18.89
N ALA A 472 -20.98 33.64 17.62
CA ALA A 472 -19.70 34.23 17.28
C ALA A 472 -19.66 35.69 17.74
N SER A 473 -18.96 35.95 18.84
CA SER A 473 -18.65 37.29 19.33
C SER A 473 -17.21 37.63 18.94
N TRP A 474 -17.00 38.83 18.39
CA TRP A 474 -15.68 39.38 18.07
C TRP A 474 -14.69 39.37 19.25
N LEU A 475 -15.20 39.38 20.48
CA LEU A 475 -14.42 39.24 21.72
C LEU A 475 -13.79 37.84 21.90
N SER A 476 -14.27 36.81 21.19
CA SER A 476 -13.69 35.45 21.22
C SER A 476 -12.28 35.36 20.64
N TRP A 477 -11.87 36.35 19.83
CA TRP A 477 -10.51 36.45 19.29
C TRP A 477 -9.48 36.85 20.36
N PHE A 478 -9.94 37.53 21.43
CA PHE A 478 -9.09 38.05 22.51
C PHE A 478 -9.11 37.20 23.79
N MET A 479 -10.05 36.27 23.90
CA MET A 479 -10.14 35.33 25.02
C MET A 479 -9.38 34.05 24.62
N LYS A 480 -8.37 33.63 25.40
CA LYS A 480 -7.74 32.31 25.24
C LYS A 480 -8.87 31.26 25.17
N LYS A 481 -9.05 30.63 24.00
CA LYS A 481 -10.04 29.55 23.86
C LYS A 481 -9.77 28.52 24.96
N PRO A 482 -10.79 28.11 25.75
CA PRO A 482 -10.62 26.93 26.60
C PRO A 482 -10.15 25.78 25.71
N ARG A 483 -9.13 25.04 26.17
CA ARG A 483 -8.53 23.93 25.43
C ARG A 483 -9.63 22.89 25.19
N LEU A 484 -10.09 22.77 23.94
CA LEU A 484 -11.12 21.81 23.57
C LEU A 484 -10.48 20.41 23.61
N GLU A 485 -11.03 19.49 24.41
CA GLU A 485 -10.51 18.12 24.51
C GLU A 485 -10.73 17.39 23.18
N LYS A 486 -9.71 16.81 22.57
CA LYS A 486 -9.90 16.06 21.31
C LYS A 486 -10.39 14.67 21.65
N ARG A 487 -11.39 14.16 20.93
CA ARG A 487 -11.82 12.76 21.05
C ARG A 487 -11.46 12.00 19.79
N TYR A 488 -10.76 10.88 19.94
CA TYR A 488 -10.31 10.04 18.85
C TYR A 488 -11.20 8.81 18.70
N TYR A 489 -11.39 8.37 17.46
CA TYR A 489 -12.24 7.24 17.12
C TYR A 489 -11.62 6.34 16.05
N PHE A 490 -11.80 5.05 16.21
CA PHE A 490 -11.52 4.02 15.21
C PHE A 490 -12.61 3.98 14.14
N ILE A 491 -12.18 3.82 12.90
CA ILE A 491 -13.02 3.63 11.71
C ILE A 491 -12.52 2.41 10.92
N ASP A 492 -13.31 1.98 9.95
CA ASP A 492 -12.97 0.91 9.00
C ASP A 492 -12.78 -0.47 9.65
N PHE A 493 -13.90 -1.13 9.94
CA PHE A 493 -13.95 -2.47 10.54
C PHE A 493 -13.97 -3.57 9.47
N GLY A 494 -13.60 -3.27 8.23
CA GLY A 494 -13.65 -4.20 7.09
C GLY A 494 -12.78 -5.45 7.27
N LEU A 495 -11.73 -5.37 8.10
CA LEU A 495 -10.85 -6.50 8.43
C LEU A 495 -11.07 -7.01 9.87
N ALA A 496 -11.90 -6.32 10.66
CA ALA A 496 -12.11 -6.68 12.05
C ALA A 496 -12.74 -8.07 12.19
N VAL A 497 -12.41 -8.74 13.29
CA VAL A 497 -12.97 -10.04 13.63
C VAL A 497 -13.63 -9.98 15.00
N SER A 498 -14.77 -10.65 15.14
CA SER A 498 -15.52 -10.73 16.40
C SER A 498 -15.76 -12.19 16.78
N TYR A 499 -15.78 -12.44 18.09
CA TYR A 499 -16.04 -13.76 18.67
C TYR A 499 -17.15 -13.66 19.72
N ALA A 500 -17.95 -14.71 19.87
CA ALA A 500 -19.09 -14.69 20.80
C ALA A 500 -18.65 -14.64 22.28
N SER A 501 -17.47 -15.17 22.59
CA SER A 501 -16.92 -15.25 23.95
C SER A 501 -15.39 -15.20 23.95
N PHE A 502 -14.79 -15.08 25.15
CA PHE A 502 -13.34 -15.12 25.30
C PHE A 502 -12.78 -16.50 24.95
N GLU A 503 -13.50 -17.56 25.30
CA GLU A 503 -13.14 -18.96 25.07
C GLU A 503 -13.19 -19.33 23.58
N GLU A 504 -14.02 -18.64 22.80
CA GLU A 504 -14.18 -18.85 21.36
C GLU A 504 -13.18 -18.03 20.53
N ARG A 505 -12.34 -17.21 21.15
CA ARG A 505 -11.30 -16.46 20.42
C ARG A 505 -10.42 -17.41 19.64
N GLY A 506 -10.40 -17.19 18.33
CA GLY A 506 -9.66 -17.98 17.37
C GLY A 506 -8.48 -17.24 16.79
N LEU A 507 -7.73 -17.96 15.97
CA LEU A 507 -6.69 -17.40 15.12
C LEU A 507 -7.30 -16.99 13.77
N VAL A 508 -6.72 -15.99 13.13
CA VAL A 508 -7.15 -15.49 11.81
C VAL A 508 -6.04 -15.65 10.79
N LYS A 509 -6.40 -15.57 9.51
CA LYS A 509 -5.45 -15.55 8.38
C LYS A 509 -5.71 -14.31 7.54
N GLY A 510 -4.68 -13.83 6.86
CA GLY A 510 -4.75 -12.69 5.95
C GLY A 510 -3.45 -11.89 5.94
N ILE A 511 -3.24 -11.18 4.84
CA ILE A 511 -2.11 -10.25 4.62
C ILE A 511 -2.57 -8.80 4.39
N CYS A 512 -3.88 -8.57 4.51
CA CYS A 512 -4.51 -7.28 4.30
C CYS A 512 -4.25 -6.35 5.49
N GLY A 513 -4.32 -5.04 5.23
CA GLY A 513 -4.08 -3.98 6.23
C GLY A 513 -3.01 -2.98 5.79
N GLN A 514 -2.87 -1.92 6.57
CA GLN A 514 -1.99 -0.78 6.32
C GLN A 514 -0.52 -1.07 6.63
N HIS A 515 -0.25 -2.00 7.55
CA HIS A 515 1.09 -2.41 7.97
C HIS A 515 1.42 -3.82 7.48
N ARG A 516 1.93 -3.92 6.26
CA ARG A 516 2.15 -5.22 5.57
C ARG A 516 3.49 -5.90 5.89
N ASN A 517 4.38 -5.22 6.61
CA ASN A 517 5.68 -5.72 7.06
C ASN A 517 5.61 -6.49 8.39
N ILE A 518 4.41 -6.85 8.85
CA ILE A 518 4.21 -7.57 10.11
C ILE A 518 4.50 -9.07 9.89
N PRO A 519 5.44 -9.67 10.65
CA PRO A 519 5.95 -11.01 10.35
C PRO A 519 4.91 -12.14 10.34
N GLU A 520 3.89 -12.06 11.19
CA GLU A 520 2.86 -13.09 11.30
C GLU A 520 1.75 -12.99 10.25
N LEU A 521 1.62 -11.85 9.53
CA LEU A 521 0.62 -11.71 8.47
C LEU A 521 0.82 -12.80 7.43
N SER A 522 -0.17 -13.68 7.30
CA SER A 522 -0.08 -14.87 6.46
C SER A 522 -1.48 -15.30 6.03
N GLU A 523 -1.65 -15.61 4.76
CA GLU A 523 -2.89 -16.24 4.24
C GLU A 523 -3.02 -17.71 4.71
N GLU A 524 -2.03 -18.27 5.42
CA GLU A 524 -2.03 -19.70 5.79
C GLU A 524 -1.79 -20.00 7.26
N ILE A 525 -0.80 -19.35 7.88
CA ILE A 525 -0.51 -19.54 9.29
C ILE A 525 -1.49 -18.65 10.01
N ALA A 526 -2.41 -19.30 10.72
CA ALA A 526 -3.33 -18.56 11.54
C ALA A 526 -2.55 -17.89 12.68
N TYR A 527 -2.80 -16.61 12.92
CA TYR A 527 -2.17 -15.82 13.96
C TYR A 527 -3.22 -15.19 14.86
N ASP A 528 -2.80 -14.78 16.05
CA ASP A 528 -3.68 -14.17 17.03
C ASP A 528 -4.02 -12.73 16.58
N PRO A 529 -5.29 -12.43 16.25
CA PRO A 529 -5.68 -11.09 15.80
C PRO A 529 -5.55 -10.04 16.91
N PHE A 530 -5.65 -10.43 18.17
CA PHE A 530 -5.49 -9.51 19.31
C PHE A 530 -4.02 -9.11 19.46
N ALA A 531 -3.10 -10.07 19.28
CA ALA A 531 -1.66 -9.76 19.27
C ALA A 531 -1.24 -8.95 18.04
N LEU A 532 -1.95 -9.09 16.91
CA LEU A 532 -1.76 -8.26 15.71
C LEU A 532 -2.07 -6.78 16.01
N ASP A 533 -3.19 -6.48 16.68
CA ASP A 533 -3.53 -5.10 17.07
C ASP A 533 -2.40 -4.44 17.86
N ILE A 534 -1.78 -5.17 18.80
CA ILE A 534 -0.63 -4.68 19.59
C ILE A 534 0.56 -4.33 18.69
N ARG A 535 0.87 -5.21 17.72
CA ARG A 535 1.96 -4.99 16.75
C ARG A 535 1.71 -3.76 15.89
N GLN A 536 0.47 -3.58 15.46
CA GLN A 536 0.01 -2.49 14.60
C GLN A 536 -0.01 -1.13 15.32
N ILE A 537 -0.40 -1.09 16.61
CA ILE A 537 -0.18 0.09 17.47
C ILE A 537 1.31 0.44 17.49
N GLY A 538 2.17 -0.55 17.74
CA GLY A 538 3.61 -0.36 17.76
C GLY A 538 4.20 0.18 16.45
N GLU A 539 3.79 -0.37 15.29
CA GLU A 539 4.21 0.14 13.97
C GLU A 539 3.69 1.56 13.73
N THR A 540 2.42 1.82 14.02
CA THR A 540 1.81 3.16 13.85
C THR A 540 2.57 4.20 14.64
N LEU A 541 2.80 3.96 15.94
CA LEU A 541 3.50 4.92 16.80
C LEU A 541 4.96 5.10 16.40
N LYS A 542 5.64 4.02 15.98
CA LYS A 542 7.04 4.12 15.54
C LYS A 542 7.17 4.94 14.26
N ARG A 543 6.47 4.51 13.20
CA ARG A 543 6.59 5.06 11.85
C ARG A 543 5.98 6.45 11.72
N ASP A 544 4.75 6.61 12.23
CA ASP A 544 3.96 7.81 11.93
C ASP A 544 4.18 8.94 12.94
N TYR A 545 4.85 8.65 14.07
CA TYR A 545 5.07 9.62 15.16
C TYR A 545 6.52 9.68 15.65
N LEU A 546 7.12 8.61 16.18
CA LEU A 546 8.49 8.69 16.74
C LEU A 546 9.56 9.02 15.71
N GLU A 547 9.43 8.50 14.49
CA GLU A 547 10.31 8.81 13.36
C GLU A 547 10.00 10.16 12.73
N VAL A 548 8.93 10.84 13.17
CA VAL A 548 8.47 12.13 12.64
C VAL A 548 8.72 13.27 13.63
N TYR A 549 8.55 13.04 14.94
CA TYR A 549 8.63 14.06 15.98
C TYR A 549 9.78 13.83 16.97
N ASP A 550 10.34 14.93 17.44
CA ASP A 550 11.30 14.98 18.53
C ASP A 550 10.62 14.79 19.90
N GLY A 551 11.41 14.38 20.90
CA GLY A 551 10.95 14.26 22.29
C GLY A 551 10.17 12.98 22.63
N LEU A 552 9.92 12.09 21.68
CA LEU A 552 9.13 10.87 21.89
C LEU A 552 9.95 9.60 22.23
N LYS A 553 11.27 9.71 22.35
CA LYS A 553 12.19 8.57 22.59
C LYS A 553 11.95 7.83 23.92
N PHE A 554 11.29 8.45 24.89
CA PHE A 554 10.96 7.80 26.16
C PHE A 554 10.03 6.58 25.97
N LEU A 555 9.33 6.48 24.83
CA LEU A 555 8.49 5.33 24.48
C LEU A 555 9.26 4.15 23.87
N ASP A 556 10.54 4.30 23.49
CA ASP A 556 11.30 3.24 22.81
C ASP A 556 11.27 1.89 23.56
N PRO A 557 11.48 1.81 24.90
CA PRO A 557 11.44 0.53 25.62
C PRO A 557 10.07 -0.15 25.57
N TRP A 558 8.98 0.62 25.52
CA TRP A 558 7.62 0.10 25.40
C TRP A 558 7.33 -0.35 23.96
N LEU A 559 7.72 0.45 22.97
CA LEU A 559 7.52 0.11 21.56
C LEU A 559 8.29 -1.14 21.13
N VAL A 560 9.50 -1.37 21.64
CA VAL A 560 10.24 -2.62 21.38
C VAL A 560 9.42 -3.85 21.77
N ARG A 561 8.64 -3.77 22.87
CA ARG A 561 7.78 -4.87 23.33
C ARG A 561 6.53 -5.02 22.48
N LEU A 562 5.86 -3.92 22.13
CA LEU A 562 4.69 -3.97 21.23
C LEU A 562 5.07 -4.52 19.85
N ARG A 563 6.29 -4.20 19.40
CA ARG A 563 6.82 -4.53 18.08
C ARG A 563 7.58 -5.87 18.03
N ALA A 564 7.50 -6.70 19.06
CA ALA A 564 8.17 -8.00 19.07
C ALA A 564 7.67 -8.87 17.91
N ASP A 565 8.59 -9.47 17.14
CA ASP A 565 8.22 -10.28 15.96
C ASP A 565 7.45 -11.54 16.35
N GLU A 566 7.75 -12.14 17.50
CA GLU A 566 6.97 -13.26 18.05
C GLU A 566 5.72 -12.73 18.77
N PRO A 567 4.49 -13.07 18.31
CA PRO A 567 3.26 -12.54 18.92
C PRO A 567 3.13 -12.81 20.42
N ALA A 568 3.57 -13.99 20.88
CA ALA A 568 3.51 -14.39 22.28
C ALA A 568 4.41 -13.56 23.22
N LYS A 569 5.38 -12.79 22.69
CA LYS A 569 6.24 -11.90 23.47
C LYS A 569 5.63 -10.51 23.67
N ARG A 570 4.55 -10.19 22.95
CA ARG A 570 3.85 -8.92 23.07
C ARG A 570 3.00 -8.91 24.35
N PRO A 571 2.89 -7.77 25.04
CA PRO A 571 1.97 -7.63 26.15
C PRO A 571 0.52 -7.76 25.66
N LYS A 572 -0.40 -8.16 26.56
CA LYS A 572 -1.83 -7.95 26.32
C LYS A 572 -2.13 -6.44 26.37
N ILE A 573 -3.26 -6.02 25.81
CA ILE A 573 -3.58 -4.58 25.73
C ILE A 573 -3.65 -3.90 27.11
N ASP A 574 -4.18 -4.58 28.14
CA ASP A 574 -4.23 -4.05 29.51
C ASP A 574 -2.82 -3.83 30.09
N ASP A 575 -1.91 -4.79 29.87
CA ASP A 575 -0.50 -4.68 30.29
C ASP A 575 0.23 -3.57 29.51
N ALA A 576 -0.11 -3.40 28.23
CA ALA A 576 0.43 -2.35 27.38
C ALA A 576 -0.01 -0.96 27.89
N MET A 577 -1.29 -0.82 28.24
CA MET A 577 -1.86 0.39 28.85
C MET A 577 -1.19 0.72 30.18
N GLU A 578 -1.07 -0.25 31.09
CA GLU A 578 -0.44 -0.02 32.40
C GLU A 578 1.02 0.43 32.26
N HIS A 579 1.78 -0.19 31.35
CA HIS A 579 3.17 0.22 31.10
C HIS A 579 3.25 1.62 30.50
N PHE A 580 2.36 1.96 29.55
CA PHE A 580 2.28 3.31 29.00
C PHE A 580 1.99 4.35 30.08
N GLN A 581 1.01 4.09 30.95
CA GLN A 581 0.67 4.97 32.08
C GLN A 581 1.86 5.18 33.03
N ARG A 582 2.64 4.12 33.33
CA ARG A 582 3.87 4.25 34.14
C ARG A 582 4.95 5.11 33.46
N LEU A 583 5.13 4.97 32.15
CA LEU A 583 6.07 5.82 31.40
C LEU A 583 5.66 7.28 31.42
N VAL A 584 4.36 7.56 31.23
CA VAL A 584 3.81 8.91 31.31
C VAL A 584 3.94 9.50 32.71
N ALA A 585 3.66 8.72 33.76
CA ALA A 585 3.76 9.16 35.16
C ALA A 585 5.20 9.50 35.58
N ALA A 586 6.21 8.99 34.87
CA ALA A 586 7.61 9.29 35.11
C ALA A 586 8.07 10.62 34.45
N LEU A 587 7.24 11.24 33.60
CA LEU A 587 7.58 12.51 32.95
C LEU A 587 7.33 13.70 33.89
N PRO A 588 8.24 14.69 33.92
CA PRO A 588 7.97 15.97 34.56
C PRO A 588 6.77 16.68 33.93
N VAL A 589 5.97 17.38 34.74
CA VAL A 589 4.77 18.09 34.27
C VAL A 589 5.11 19.16 33.23
N GLU A 590 6.29 19.76 33.33
CA GLU A 590 6.79 20.77 32.40
C GLU A 590 7.05 20.20 31.01
N GLU A 591 7.43 18.93 30.90
CA GLU A 591 7.64 18.24 29.61
C GLU A 591 6.32 18.11 28.83
N LEU A 592 5.20 17.90 29.54
CA LEU A 592 3.89 17.70 28.91
C LEU A 592 3.43 18.91 28.10
N GLN A 593 3.84 20.13 28.49
CA GLN A 593 3.47 21.36 27.79
C GLN A 593 4.40 21.72 26.62
N LYS A 594 5.46 20.94 26.38
CA LYS A 594 6.38 21.20 25.26
C LYS A 594 5.68 20.95 23.93
N THR A 595 5.89 21.87 23.00
CA THR A 595 5.46 21.73 21.61
C THR A 595 6.13 20.52 20.96
N LEU A 596 5.36 19.72 20.22
CA LEU A 596 5.91 18.67 19.38
C LEU A 596 6.48 19.27 18.11
N ILE A 597 7.75 18.97 17.85
CA ILE A 597 8.51 19.50 16.70
C ILE A 597 8.83 18.33 15.79
N LYS A 598 8.64 18.50 14.48
CA LYS A 598 9.01 17.47 13.51
C LYS A 598 10.53 17.46 13.25
N HIS A 599 11.10 16.29 12.97
CA HIS A 599 12.50 16.18 12.56
C HIS A 599 12.78 17.08 11.36
N GLY A 600 13.80 17.92 11.48
CA GLY A 600 14.17 18.88 10.43
C GLY A 600 13.40 20.20 10.46
N GLU A 601 12.32 20.33 11.23
CA GLU A 601 11.68 21.62 11.53
C GLU A 601 12.43 22.36 12.65
N TRP A 602 13.74 22.56 12.50
CA TRP A 602 14.43 23.57 13.28
C TRP A 602 13.99 24.93 12.75
N ARG A 603 12.98 25.53 13.38
CA ARG A 603 12.73 26.96 13.22
C ARG A 603 14.01 27.66 13.65
N CYS A 604 14.66 28.34 12.70
CA CYS A 604 15.59 29.40 13.02
C CYS A 604 14.89 30.31 14.02
N PHE A 605 15.28 30.24 15.30
CA PHE A 605 14.99 31.32 16.21
C PHE A 605 15.74 32.52 15.65
N PHE A 606 15.04 33.35 14.88
CA PHE A 606 15.37 34.78 14.93
C PHE A 606 15.15 35.17 16.38
N LEU A 607 16.21 35.10 17.17
CA LEU A 607 16.42 35.98 18.29
C LEU A 607 16.36 37.40 17.72
N TRP A 608 15.16 37.94 17.52
CA TRP A 608 14.93 39.37 17.61
C TRP A 608 15.05 39.73 19.08
N TRP A 609 16.27 39.60 19.60
CA TRP A 609 16.63 40.21 20.86
C TRP A 609 17.00 41.64 20.51
N ASN A 610 16.13 42.57 20.90
CA ASN A 610 16.34 44.02 20.88
C ASN A 610 17.80 44.38 21.19
N TRP A 611 18.52 44.87 20.17
CA TRP A 611 19.89 45.39 20.32
C TRP A 611 19.92 46.74 21.08
N GLU A 612 18.78 47.30 21.47
CA GLU A 612 18.70 48.60 22.18
C GLU A 612 18.82 48.52 23.71
N LYS A 613 19.00 47.34 24.33
CA LYS A 613 19.03 47.21 25.81
C LYS A 613 20.21 46.47 26.44
N LEU A 614 21.36 46.38 25.77
CA LEU A 614 22.61 45.96 26.42
C LEU A 614 23.71 46.99 26.23
N ASN A 615 23.68 47.97 27.12
CA ASN A 615 24.70 49.00 27.30
C ASN A 615 25.90 48.38 28.05
N ILE A 616 26.71 47.57 27.37
CA ILE A 616 28.00 47.09 27.87
C ILE A 616 29.10 47.83 27.10
N PRO A 617 29.99 48.58 27.76
CA PRO A 617 31.01 49.38 27.09
C PRO A 617 32.08 48.46 26.47
N ILE A 618 32.26 48.55 25.15
CA ILE A 618 33.39 47.94 24.44
C ILE A 618 34.60 48.88 24.57
N PRO A 619 35.81 48.39 24.93
CA PRO A 619 37.02 49.19 24.89
C PRO A 619 37.35 49.58 23.44
N ILE A 620 37.50 50.87 23.20
CA ILE A 620 37.90 51.44 21.92
C ILE A 620 39.33 51.02 21.60
N ALA A 621 39.55 50.38 20.46
CA ALA A 621 40.84 50.40 19.76
C ALA A 621 40.79 51.50 18.69
N PRO A 622 41.78 52.40 18.60
CA PRO A 622 41.70 53.57 17.74
C PRO A 622 42.19 53.30 16.32
N GLY A 623 41.51 53.92 15.35
CA GLY A 623 42.11 54.30 14.08
C GLY A 623 41.42 53.72 12.86
N PHE A 624 40.53 54.50 12.26
CA PHE A 624 40.70 55.05 10.91
C PHE A 624 39.56 56.04 10.64
N PRO A 625 39.86 57.31 10.25
CA PRO A 625 38.84 58.32 10.05
C PRO A 625 38.35 58.34 8.59
N GLY A 626 37.05 58.55 8.43
CA GLY A 626 36.53 59.40 7.36
C GLY A 626 35.82 58.68 6.21
N ALA A 627 34.50 58.64 6.30
CA ALA A 627 33.65 59.29 5.30
C ALA A 627 32.21 59.38 5.84
N VAL A 628 31.75 60.62 6.01
CA VAL A 628 30.36 60.99 6.32
C VAL A 628 29.52 60.84 5.04
N PRO A 629 28.27 60.33 5.11
CA PRO A 629 27.39 60.20 3.96
C PRO A 629 26.58 61.49 3.73
N PRO A 630 25.95 61.62 2.54
CA PRO A 630 24.58 62.12 2.57
C PRO A 630 23.62 61.38 1.61
N SER A 631 22.55 60.85 2.22
CA SER A 631 21.12 61.03 1.87
C SER A 631 20.70 60.80 0.41
N VAL A 632 19.77 59.91 0.08
CA VAL A 632 18.47 59.56 0.71
C VAL A 632 18.19 58.08 0.51
#